data_AF-K0T608-F1
#
_entry.id   AF-K0T608-F1
#
_cell.length_a   1.000
_cell.length_b   1.000
_cell.length_c   1.000
_cell.angle_alpha   90.00
_cell.angle_beta   90.00
_cell.angle_gamma   90.00
#
_symmetry.space_group_name_H-M   'P 1'
#
loop_
_entity.id
_entity.type
_entity.pdbx_description
1 polymer ?
#
loop_
_entity_poly.entity_id
_entity_poly.type
_entity_poly.pdbx_seq_one_letter_code
_entity_poly.pdbx_strand_id
1 'polypeptide(L)'
;MIYESSRGIVHLAGETLKQSARFLGVTVFSDEFEQDGRTFEDGSDPRWTALDKNDYTNEALHFYKPDNVATTNGVLNITTVLHANKYKAFNEKTKRYYADTKHVQSGMVQGWNKFCMTGGIVEFSAKLPGDPKIGGLWPALWMLGNLARATYVGSSNFVWPYSYGGCDEHNRKSQKISACSKVGHYGMRPGVGRGSPEIDILEAMMGSPEKLPNTNITRPYFSSSLQIAPGLEGVRPVLGKLPKKGHWYEGLEYGSNNTQLNPFFYGVTLEHKPKAMTYQSDAISANTHVGKEYFTSMHKYRVEWEPPSQDSTGGYLKWYLDDKFLYGISGSNLKFTNTEIPSEPMYLIMNTAVASSWGFPKPCPEGCDCKCYECGNPECACGLPDGYCKNFPASFEIEYVRAYQAKDESRHLLGCSTENRPTAQFIQGHLKDYSNTEVGQKVPLLPVQRGGGLCGKDSDCGGPHSGQCSDRRCACSEDFTGPRCLSHAGFDDNPPPEEGLEFDLMLFSPTFASVAILAALAFIAFVGVVVFNRRRQADYEQLPSAEGRFDNAPQQGKRQQGDSGYASPYPDRSRTITYQMVDGRLLSKN
;
A
#
# COMPACT_ATOMS: atom_id res chain seq x y z
N MET A 1 -2.05 -11.64 -38.79
CA MET A 1 -1.39 -12.88 -38.38
C MET A 1 -1.68 -13.05 -36.90
N ILE A 2 -2.44 -14.08 -36.55
CA ILE A 2 -2.88 -14.39 -35.20
C ILE A 2 -1.67 -14.92 -34.44
N TYR A 3 -1.17 -14.20 -33.45
CA TYR A 3 -0.18 -14.73 -32.52
C TYR A 3 -0.94 -15.59 -31.49
N GLU A 4 -0.86 -16.90 -31.65
CA GLU A 4 -1.22 -17.85 -30.61
C GLU A 4 -0.31 -17.60 -29.39
N SER A 5 -0.93 -17.20 -28.28
CA SER A 5 -0.36 -17.30 -26.94
C SER A 5 -0.15 -18.79 -26.62
N SER A 6 1.06 -19.29 -26.92
CA SER A 6 1.48 -20.59 -26.43
C SER A 6 1.62 -20.53 -24.91
N ARG A 7 0.70 -21.17 -24.19
CA ARG A 7 0.81 -21.49 -22.76
C ARG A 7 2.07 -22.34 -22.54
N GLY A 8 3.19 -21.67 -22.29
CA GLY A 8 4.46 -22.32 -21.96
C GLY A 8 4.41 -22.88 -20.55
N ILE A 9 4.46 -24.21 -20.43
CA ILE A 9 4.81 -24.87 -19.16
C ILE A 9 6.31 -24.63 -18.96
N VAL A 10 6.69 -23.83 -17.97
CA VAL A 10 8.10 -23.61 -17.62
C VAL A 10 8.56 -24.75 -16.72
N HIS A 11 9.40 -25.65 -17.23
CA HIS A 11 10.18 -26.57 -16.41
C HIS A 11 11.45 -25.85 -15.93
N LEU A 12 11.48 -25.40 -14.67
CA LEU A 12 12.71 -24.93 -14.04
C LEU A 12 13.63 -26.15 -13.80
N ALA A 13 14.64 -26.33 -14.66
CA ALA A 13 15.65 -27.38 -14.53
C ALA A 13 17.01 -26.75 -14.17
N GLY A 14 17.45 -27.01 -12.94
CA GLY A 14 18.81 -26.71 -12.44
C GLY A 14 19.10 -27.65 -11.27
N GLU A 15 20.24 -28.33 -11.32
CA GLU A 15 20.59 -29.52 -10.53
C GLU A 15 20.77 -29.28 -9.02
N THR A 16 19.69 -29.06 -8.27
CA THR A 16 19.66 -29.31 -6.81
C THR A 16 18.25 -29.58 -6.26
N LEU A 17 17.38 -30.22 -7.04
CA LEU A 17 16.02 -30.58 -6.61
C LEU A 17 15.88 -32.09 -6.45
N LYS A 18 16.40 -32.63 -5.32
CA LYS A 18 15.98 -33.95 -4.83
C LYS A 18 14.92 -33.88 -3.70
N GLN A 19 14.34 -32.70 -3.45
CA GLN A 19 13.29 -32.57 -2.43
C GLN A 19 12.15 -31.57 -2.72
N SER A 20 12.01 -31.03 -3.93
CA SER A 20 10.75 -30.37 -4.34
C SER A 20 10.13 -31.14 -5.51
N ALA A 21 8.93 -31.66 -5.28
CA ALA A 21 8.09 -32.12 -6.36
C ALA A 21 7.65 -30.89 -7.16
N ARG A 22 8.09 -30.80 -8.41
CA ARG A 22 7.52 -30.02 -9.54
C ARG A 22 6.54 -28.90 -9.14
N PHE A 23 7.04 -27.67 -8.97
CA PHE A 23 6.18 -26.50 -9.11
C PHE A 23 5.78 -26.39 -10.60
N LEU A 24 4.58 -26.88 -10.95
CA LEU A 24 3.94 -26.61 -12.24
C LEU A 24 3.23 -25.26 -12.13
N GLY A 25 4.03 -24.19 -12.14
CA GLY A 25 3.55 -22.82 -12.05
C GLY A 25 2.98 -22.32 -13.37
N VAL A 26 1.91 -21.54 -13.29
CA VAL A 26 1.40 -20.72 -14.40
C VAL A 26 1.80 -19.26 -14.16
N THR A 27 2.23 -18.56 -15.20
CA THR A 27 2.44 -17.11 -15.13
C THR A 27 1.08 -16.44 -14.96
N VAL A 28 0.94 -15.63 -13.92
CA VAL A 28 -0.30 -14.90 -13.59
C VAL A 28 -0.15 -13.39 -13.81
N PHE A 29 1.08 -12.89 -13.82
CA PHE A 29 1.39 -11.51 -14.18
C PHE A 29 2.80 -11.44 -14.74
N SER A 30 3.01 -10.56 -15.71
CA SER A 30 4.33 -10.22 -16.20
C SER A 30 4.32 -8.83 -16.84
N ASP A 31 5.36 -8.06 -16.58
CA ASP A 31 5.70 -6.88 -17.37
C ASP A 31 7.20 -6.94 -17.69
N GLU A 32 7.50 -7.01 -18.99
CA GLU A 32 8.87 -7.09 -19.52
C GLU A 32 9.41 -5.70 -19.88
N PHE A 33 8.61 -4.63 -19.73
CA PHE A 33 9.02 -3.24 -19.96
C PHE A 33 9.63 -2.88 -21.33
N GLU A 34 9.57 -3.80 -22.30
CA GLU A 34 10.16 -3.67 -23.65
C GLU A 34 9.60 -2.52 -24.51
N GLN A 35 8.37 -2.07 -24.22
CA GLN A 35 7.78 -0.95 -24.94
C GLN A 35 8.35 0.37 -24.45
N ASP A 36 9.31 0.92 -25.19
CA ASP A 36 9.92 2.22 -24.92
C ASP A 36 8.91 3.37 -24.91
N GLY A 37 9.20 4.37 -24.08
CA GLY A 37 8.44 5.62 -23.98
C GLY A 37 7.18 5.54 -23.11
N ARG A 38 6.89 4.40 -22.48
CA ARG A 38 5.78 4.30 -21.51
C ARG A 38 6.03 5.27 -20.36
N THR A 39 4.96 5.95 -19.97
CA THR A 39 4.90 6.82 -18.82
C THR A 39 3.89 6.29 -17.83
N PHE A 40 4.15 6.49 -16.55
CA PHE A 40 3.38 5.86 -15.48
C PHE A 40 2.60 6.85 -14.62
N GLU A 41 2.39 8.08 -15.10
CA GLU A 41 1.50 9.03 -14.44
C GLU A 41 0.13 8.39 -14.19
N ASP A 42 -0.55 8.77 -13.10
CA ASP A 42 -1.83 8.16 -12.75
C ASP A 42 -2.86 8.27 -13.89
N GLY A 43 -3.55 7.16 -14.16
CA GLY A 43 -4.41 7.01 -15.32
C GLY A 43 -3.70 6.79 -16.66
N SER A 44 -2.37 6.67 -16.72
CA SER A 44 -1.64 6.40 -17.98
C SER A 44 -1.40 4.93 -18.27
N ASP A 45 -1.33 4.10 -17.23
CA ASP A 45 -1.00 2.68 -17.36
C ASP A 45 -1.96 1.84 -16.49
N PRO A 46 -2.52 0.73 -16.99
CA PRO A 46 -3.48 -0.06 -16.23
C PRO A 46 -2.85 -0.95 -15.15
N ARG A 47 -1.52 -1.21 -15.23
CA ARG A 47 -0.81 -2.08 -14.28
C ARG A 47 -0.10 -1.28 -13.20
N TRP A 48 0.35 -0.08 -13.53
CA TRP A 48 1.27 0.69 -12.70
C TRP A 48 0.82 2.14 -12.51
N THR A 49 1.08 2.72 -11.35
CA THR A 49 0.98 4.16 -11.09
C THR A 49 2.27 4.64 -10.45
N ALA A 50 2.93 5.61 -11.06
CA ALA A 50 4.01 6.38 -10.48
C ALA A 50 3.47 7.53 -9.63
N LEU A 51 4.10 7.75 -8.48
CA LEU A 51 3.64 8.74 -7.51
C LEU A 51 4.18 10.15 -7.79
N ASP A 52 3.31 11.15 -7.59
CA ASP A 52 3.66 12.58 -7.55
C ASP A 52 3.43 13.14 -6.14
N LYS A 53 4.36 12.93 -5.21
CA LYS A 53 4.18 13.45 -3.84
C LYS A 53 5.47 13.51 -3.05
N ASN A 54 5.41 14.31 -1.99
CA ASN A 54 6.40 14.27 -0.93
C ASN A 54 6.28 12.96 -0.12
N ASP A 55 7.41 12.33 0.21
CA ASP A 55 7.47 11.30 1.24
C ASP A 55 7.78 11.94 2.60
N TYR A 56 7.01 11.59 3.62
CA TYR A 56 7.15 12.12 4.99
C TYR A 56 7.71 11.08 5.96
N THR A 57 8.01 9.88 5.47
CA THR A 57 8.48 8.76 6.26
C THR A 57 10.00 8.71 6.29
N ASN A 58 10.56 8.04 7.29
CA ASN A 58 11.97 7.63 7.34
C ASN A 58 13.03 8.72 7.14
N GLU A 59 12.73 9.99 7.46
CA GLU A 59 13.61 11.14 7.15
C GLU A 59 13.94 11.25 5.64
N ALA A 60 12.95 10.98 4.79
CA ALA A 60 13.08 11.05 3.34
C ALA A 60 13.54 12.43 2.86
N LEU A 61 14.55 12.46 1.99
CA LEU A 61 15.12 13.65 1.34
C LEU A 61 14.65 13.84 -0.11
N HIS A 62 13.99 12.83 -0.67
CA HIS A 62 13.48 12.82 -2.05
C HIS A 62 12.01 13.26 -2.14
N PHE A 63 11.63 13.82 -3.29
CA PHE A 63 10.26 13.97 -3.73
C PHE A 63 10.00 13.00 -4.89
N TYR A 64 8.89 12.26 -4.86
CA TYR A 64 8.54 11.34 -5.95
C TYR A 64 7.85 12.08 -7.08
N LYS A 65 8.29 11.87 -8.33
CA LYS A 65 7.68 12.38 -9.55
C LYS A 65 7.49 11.28 -10.60
N PRO A 66 6.36 11.27 -11.34
CA PRO A 66 6.16 10.39 -12.48
C PRO A 66 7.19 10.60 -13.60
N ASP A 67 7.71 11.82 -13.77
CA ASP A 67 8.74 12.16 -14.76
C ASP A 67 10.04 11.37 -14.59
N ASN A 68 10.27 10.79 -13.40
CA ASN A 68 11.44 9.99 -13.07
C ASN A 68 11.22 8.50 -13.32
N VAL A 69 10.09 8.13 -13.91
CA VAL A 69 9.69 6.76 -14.20
C VAL A 69 9.26 6.65 -15.65
N ALA A 70 10.06 5.96 -16.46
CA ALA A 70 9.74 5.68 -17.85
C ALA A 70 10.40 4.38 -18.31
N THR A 71 9.88 3.79 -19.39
CA THR A 71 10.60 2.72 -20.09
C THR A 71 11.52 3.31 -21.17
N THR A 72 12.77 2.88 -21.18
CA THR A 72 13.75 3.28 -22.20
C THR A 72 14.78 2.17 -22.39
N ASN A 73 15.06 1.82 -23.64
CA ASN A 73 15.95 0.72 -24.03
C ASN A 73 15.52 -0.63 -23.43
N GLY A 74 14.21 -0.90 -23.44
CA GLY A 74 13.63 -2.18 -23.03
C GLY A 74 13.59 -2.43 -21.52
N VAL A 75 13.84 -1.40 -20.69
CA VAL A 75 13.78 -1.54 -19.22
C VAL A 75 13.00 -0.39 -18.60
N LEU A 76 12.34 -0.65 -17.47
CA LEU A 76 11.80 0.38 -16.61
C LEU A 76 12.96 1.09 -15.90
N ASN A 77 13.07 2.40 -16.11
CA ASN A 77 14.04 3.26 -15.44
C ASN A 77 13.35 4.03 -14.32
N ILE A 78 13.88 3.90 -13.11
CA ILE A 78 13.58 4.79 -11.98
C ILE A 78 14.82 5.66 -11.75
N THR A 79 14.81 6.87 -12.29
CA THR A 79 15.97 7.77 -12.26
C THR A 79 15.89 8.71 -11.06
N THR A 80 16.95 8.78 -10.27
CA THR A 80 17.10 9.76 -9.19
C THR A 80 18.01 10.91 -9.64
N VAL A 81 17.58 12.15 -9.44
CA VAL A 81 18.29 13.36 -9.88
C VAL A 81 18.34 14.42 -8.79
N LEU A 82 19.32 15.33 -8.87
CA LEU A 82 19.32 16.55 -8.08
C LEU A 82 18.35 17.56 -8.73
N HIS A 83 17.21 17.78 -8.08
CA HIS A 83 16.20 18.73 -8.55
C HIS A 83 15.40 19.27 -7.35
N ALA A 84 15.21 20.59 -7.31
CA ALA A 84 14.51 21.27 -6.24
C ALA A 84 12.99 21.18 -6.42
N ASN A 85 12.34 20.48 -5.51
CA ASN A 85 10.91 20.24 -5.46
C ASN A 85 10.29 21.03 -4.30
N LYS A 86 9.58 22.10 -4.63
CA LYS A 86 8.80 22.86 -3.64
C LYS A 86 7.46 22.17 -3.39
N TYR A 87 7.11 21.99 -2.13
CA TYR A 87 5.87 21.35 -1.75
C TYR A 87 5.22 22.06 -0.56
N LYS A 88 3.92 21.82 -0.40
CA LYS A 88 3.14 22.32 0.74
C LYS A 88 2.60 21.13 1.51
N ALA A 89 2.83 21.11 2.81
CA ALA A 89 2.43 20.00 3.67
C ALA A 89 1.68 20.48 4.90
N PHE A 90 0.85 19.61 5.46
CA PHE A 90 0.12 19.89 6.68
C PHE A 90 0.88 19.36 7.89
N ASN A 91 1.26 20.24 8.81
CA ASN A 91 1.82 19.81 10.08
C ASN A 91 0.68 19.46 11.05
N GLU A 92 0.52 18.17 11.28
CA GLU A 92 -0.42 17.55 12.20
C GLU A 92 -0.36 18.09 13.64
N LYS A 93 0.83 18.43 14.12
CA LYS A 93 1.07 18.86 15.50
C LYS A 93 0.70 20.32 15.70
N THR A 94 1.11 21.19 14.78
CA THR A 94 0.80 22.62 14.83
C THR A 94 -0.54 22.97 14.20
N LYS A 95 -1.15 22.01 13.49
CA LYS A 95 -2.38 22.16 12.70
C LYS A 95 -2.29 23.30 11.69
N ARG A 96 -1.11 23.51 11.11
CA ARG A 96 -0.82 24.55 10.12
C ARG A 96 -0.14 23.95 8.89
N TYR A 97 -0.46 24.51 7.74
CA TYR A 97 0.31 24.24 6.53
C TYR A 97 1.67 24.93 6.60
N TYR A 98 2.70 24.27 6.07
CA TYR A 98 4.01 24.82 5.83
C TYR A 98 4.43 24.55 4.38
N ALA A 99 5.37 25.34 3.89
CA ALA A 99 6.02 25.12 2.60
C ALA A 99 7.47 24.76 2.87
N ASP A 100 8.00 23.84 2.07
CA ASP A 100 9.36 23.34 2.19
C ASP A 100 9.88 22.88 0.82
N THR A 101 11.18 22.58 0.74
CA THR A 101 11.86 22.17 -0.49
C THR A 101 12.66 20.90 -0.27
N LYS A 102 12.53 19.94 -1.19
CA LYS A 102 13.42 18.78 -1.29
C LYS A 102 14.31 18.90 -2.51
N HIS A 103 15.60 18.64 -2.34
CA HIS A 103 16.60 18.87 -3.39
C HIS A 103 16.94 17.62 -4.22
N VAL A 104 16.24 16.52 -3.95
CA VAL A 104 16.35 15.26 -4.69
C VAL A 104 14.97 14.89 -5.24
N GLN A 105 14.94 14.49 -6.50
CA GLN A 105 13.74 13.95 -7.16
C GLN A 105 13.98 12.51 -7.55
N SER A 106 12.99 11.64 -7.33
CA SER A 106 13.08 10.21 -7.64
C SER A 106 11.72 9.65 -8.10
N GLY A 107 11.62 8.35 -8.31
CA GLY A 107 10.39 7.65 -8.67
C GLY A 107 10.02 6.52 -7.70
N MET A 108 8.71 6.34 -7.52
CA MET A 108 8.08 5.16 -6.94
C MET A 108 6.94 4.73 -7.86
N VAL A 109 6.88 3.46 -8.18
CA VAL A 109 5.86 2.82 -9.02
C VAL A 109 5.17 1.74 -8.21
N GLN A 110 3.85 1.71 -8.21
CA GLN A 110 3.06 0.71 -7.48
C GLN A 110 1.93 0.13 -8.33
N GLY A 111 1.64 -1.14 -8.11
CA GLY A 111 0.47 -1.85 -8.66
C GLY A 111 -0.77 -1.80 -7.74
N TRP A 112 -0.81 -0.86 -6.78
CA TRP A 112 -1.87 -0.79 -5.76
C TRP A 112 -3.26 -0.77 -6.40
N ASN A 113 -4.12 -1.70 -5.97
CA ASN A 113 -5.47 -1.89 -6.49
C ASN A 113 -5.57 -2.07 -8.02
N LYS A 114 -4.49 -2.52 -8.67
CA LYS A 114 -4.41 -2.85 -10.11
C LYS A 114 -4.06 -4.32 -10.31
N PHE A 115 -2.95 -4.77 -9.74
CA PHE A 115 -2.60 -6.18 -9.65
C PHE A 115 -2.27 -6.54 -8.22
N CYS A 116 -2.95 -7.57 -7.71
CA CYS A 116 -2.60 -8.19 -6.44
C CYS A 116 -2.66 -9.69 -6.57
N MET A 117 -1.88 -10.35 -5.72
CA MET A 117 -1.86 -11.80 -5.58
C MET A 117 -1.71 -12.18 -4.11
N THR A 118 -2.15 -13.39 -3.78
CA THR A 118 -1.85 -14.05 -2.52
C THR A 118 -1.11 -15.34 -2.82
N GLY A 119 0.11 -15.49 -2.30
CA GLY A 119 0.96 -16.65 -2.52
C GLY A 119 1.44 -16.83 -3.96
N GLY A 120 2.44 -17.71 -4.13
CA GLY A 120 3.12 -17.99 -5.38
C GLY A 120 4.57 -17.52 -5.37
N ILE A 121 5.06 -17.09 -6.52
CA ILE A 121 6.44 -16.66 -6.74
C ILE A 121 6.40 -15.28 -7.39
N VAL A 122 7.20 -14.35 -6.87
CA VAL A 122 7.45 -13.05 -7.52
C VAL A 122 8.95 -12.95 -7.81
N GLU A 123 9.28 -12.61 -9.05
CA GLU A 123 10.65 -12.53 -9.55
C GLU A 123 10.84 -11.21 -10.32
N PHE A 124 11.91 -10.50 -9.98
CA PHE A 124 12.37 -9.31 -10.68
C PHE A 124 13.76 -9.55 -11.28
N SER A 125 14.02 -9.00 -12.46
CA SER A 125 15.37 -8.81 -12.99
C SER A 125 15.71 -7.33 -12.96
N ALA A 126 16.73 -6.96 -12.19
CA ALA A 126 17.06 -5.56 -11.95
C ALA A 126 18.57 -5.31 -11.77
N LYS A 127 18.99 -4.08 -12.06
CA LYS A 127 20.36 -3.55 -11.88
C LYS A 127 20.30 -2.35 -10.95
N LEU A 128 21.02 -2.42 -9.83
CA LEU A 128 21.03 -1.38 -8.80
C LEU A 128 21.62 -0.05 -9.30
N PRO A 129 21.13 1.10 -8.80
CA PRO A 129 21.55 2.43 -9.22
C PRO A 129 22.89 2.88 -8.58
N GLY A 130 23.60 3.75 -9.30
CA GLY A 130 24.71 4.55 -8.77
C GLY A 130 25.99 3.76 -8.47
N ASP A 131 26.93 4.42 -7.78
CA ASP A 131 28.16 3.78 -7.31
C ASP A 131 27.89 2.97 -6.02
N PRO A 132 28.24 1.67 -5.97
CA PRO A 132 28.07 0.83 -4.77
C PRO A 132 28.74 1.39 -3.50
N LYS A 133 29.76 2.23 -3.65
CA LYS A 133 30.56 2.78 -2.54
C LYS A 133 30.01 4.10 -2.00
N ILE A 134 28.97 4.66 -2.61
CA ILE A 134 28.39 5.95 -2.19
C ILE A 134 27.03 5.69 -1.56
N GLY A 135 26.87 6.08 -0.29
CA GLY A 135 25.61 5.94 0.43
C GLY A 135 24.56 6.97 0.02
N GLY A 136 23.32 6.75 0.45
CA GLY A 136 22.22 7.71 0.31
C GLY A 136 21.08 7.22 -0.59
N LEU A 137 21.39 6.52 -1.68
CA LEU A 137 20.37 5.85 -2.51
C LEU A 137 19.82 4.63 -1.76
N TRP A 138 18.50 4.42 -1.84
CA TRP A 138 17.76 3.31 -1.24
C TRP A 138 16.81 2.71 -2.27
N PRO A 139 17.32 1.90 -3.22
CA PRO A 139 16.50 1.16 -4.16
C PRO A 139 15.79 -0.01 -3.44
N ALA A 140 14.52 -0.20 -3.75
CA ALA A 140 13.70 -1.23 -3.12
C ALA A 140 12.77 -1.93 -4.12
N LEU A 141 12.60 -3.24 -3.92
CA LEU A 141 11.62 -4.12 -4.56
C LEU A 141 10.85 -4.82 -3.44
N TRP A 142 9.56 -4.56 -3.34
CA TRP A 142 8.79 -4.97 -2.16
C TRP A 142 7.30 -5.08 -2.46
N MET A 143 6.59 -5.64 -1.48
CA MET A 143 5.16 -5.93 -1.57
C MET A 143 4.47 -5.46 -0.29
N LEU A 144 3.24 -4.95 -0.45
CA LEU A 144 2.42 -4.50 0.66
C LEU A 144 0.99 -5.04 0.52
N GLY A 145 0.35 -5.39 1.64
CA GLY A 145 -1.08 -5.75 1.66
C GLY A 145 -1.98 -4.66 1.09
N ASN A 146 -2.98 -5.04 0.28
CA ASN A 146 -3.80 -4.08 -0.47
C ASN A 146 -4.65 -3.15 0.41
N LEU A 147 -4.87 -3.53 1.68
CA LEU A 147 -5.57 -2.69 2.66
C LEU A 147 -4.82 -1.41 3.02
N ALA A 148 -3.51 -1.30 2.73
CA ALA A 148 -2.77 -0.03 2.82
C ALA A 148 -2.17 0.35 1.46
N ARG A 149 -1.94 1.64 1.26
CA ARG A 149 -1.26 2.18 0.09
C ARG A 149 0.05 2.84 0.49
N ALA A 150 1.15 2.43 -0.13
CA ALA A 150 2.48 2.89 0.19
C ALA A 150 2.59 4.42 0.11
N THR A 151 3.22 5.01 1.12
CA THR A 151 3.38 6.47 1.34
C THR A 151 2.09 7.25 1.67
N TYR A 152 0.91 6.59 1.72
CA TYR A 152 -0.34 7.17 2.23
C TYR A 152 -0.56 6.72 3.67
N VAL A 153 0.09 7.41 4.61
CA VAL A 153 0.12 7.05 6.05
C VAL A 153 -1.28 6.93 6.67
N GLY A 154 -2.27 7.67 6.16
CA GLY A 154 -3.67 7.53 6.59
C GLY A 154 -4.20 6.10 6.42
N SER A 155 -3.87 5.46 5.29
CA SER A 155 -4.30 4.10 4.97
C SER A 155 -3.57 3.00 5.74
N SER A 156 -2.32 3.25 6.15
CA SER A 156 -1.51 2.26 6.88
C SER A 156 -1.71 2.30 8.39
N ASN A 157 -2.21 3.41 8.96
CA ASN A 157 -2.46 3.55 10.40
C ASN A 157 -3.34 2.41 10.93
N PHE A 158 -2.81 1.68 11.92
CA PHE A 158 -3.48 0.56 12.61
C PHE A 158 -3.85 -0.62 11.68
N VAL A 159 -3.33 -0.66 10.46
CA VAL A 159 -3.52 -1.74 9.47
C VAL A 159 -2.17 -2.40 9.19
N TRP A 160 -1.15 -1.59 8.96
CA TRP A 160 0.23 -2.05 8.81
C TRP A 160 0.87 -2.33 10.18
N PRO A 161 1.69 -3.37 10.34
CA PRO A 161 1.91 -4.51 9.45
C PRO A 161 1.17 -5.76 9.96
N TYR A 162 -0.08 -5.66 10.41
CA TYR A 162 -0.76 -6.81 11.04
C TYR A 162 -0.84 -8.03 10.11
N SER A 163 -0.45 -9.20 10.62
CA SER A 163 -0.44 -10.49 9.90
C SER A 163 -0.97 -11.60 10.81
N TYR A 164 -2.23 -11.51 11.21
CA TYR A 164 -2.93 -12.52 12.01
C TYR A 164 -4.45 -12.32 11.94
N GLY A 165 -5.21 -13.42 12.08
CA GLY A 165 -6.68 -13.41 12.00
C GLY A 165 -7.43 -13.50 13.32
N GLY A 166 -6.74 -13.80 14.43
CA GLY A 166 -7.35 -14.06 15.74
C GLY A 166 -7.74 -12.81 16.54
N CYS A 167 -8.56 -12.97 17.58
CA CYS A 167 -8.85 -11.86 18.49
C CYS A 167 -7.74 -11.73 19.52
N ASP A 168 -7.09 -10.56 19.53
CA ASP A 168 -6.17 -10.15 20.57
C ASP A 168 -6.76 -8.95 21.33
N GLU A 169 -7.16 -9.19 22.59
CA GLU A 169 -7.70 -8.15 23.46
C GLU A 169 -6.67 -7.07 23.80
N HIS A 170 -5.37 -7.38 23.75
CA HIS A 170 -4.31 -6.40 23.95
C HIS A 170 -4.31 -5.38 22.80
N ASN A 171 -4.31 -5.88 21.56
CA ASN A 171 -4.25 -5.07 20.36
C ASN A 171 -5.62 -4.64 19.80
N ARG A 172 -6.72 -4.91 20.52
CA ARG A 172 -8.08 -4.59 20.06
C ARG A 172 -8.28 -3.13 19.62
N LYS A 173 -7.57 -2.20 20.26
CA LYS A 173 -7.65 -0.76 19.95
C LYS A 173 -6.59 -0.27 18.95
N SER A 174 -5.57 -1.08 18.69
CA SER A 174 -4.45 -0.77 17.80
C SER A 174 -4.52 -1.49 16.47
N GLN A 175 -5.39 -2.51 16.31
CA GLN A 175 -5.73 -3.10 15.01
C GLN A 175 -7.09 -2.56 14.51
N LYS A 176 -7.08 -1.84 13.39
CA LYS A 176 -8.27 -1.21 12.78
C LYS A 176 -9.32 -2.24 12.38
N ILE A 177 -8.87 -3.39 11.86
CA ILE A 177 -9.73 -4.51 11.47
C ILE A 177 -9.43 -5.66 12.43
N SER A 178 -10.05 -5.60 13.62
CA SER A 178 -9.81 -6.56 14.70
C SER A 178 -10.83 -7.69 14.69
N ALA A 179 -10.35 -8.92 14.88
CA ALA A 179 -11.20 -10.10 15.05
C ALA A 179 -12.07 -10.04 16.32
N CYS A 180 -11.73 -9.18 17.28
CA CYS A 180 -12.56 -8.98 18.47
C CYS A 180 -13.86 -8.22 18.16
N SER A 181 -14.00 -7.67 16.94
CA SER A 181 -15.25 -7.04 16.50
C SER A 181 -16.33 -8.08 16.26
N LYS A 182 -17.47 -7.89 16.92
CA LYS A 182 -18.69 -8.71 16.74
C LYS A 182 -19.54 -8.28 15.55
N VAL A 183 -19.18 -7.16 14.91
CA VAL A 183 -19.89 -6.60 13.76
C VAL A 183 -18.91 -6.33 12.62
N GLY A 184 -19.39 -6.59 11.40
CA GLY A 184 -18.67 -6.29 10.18
C GLY A 184 -19.04 -4.90 9.69
N HIS A 185 -18.05 -4.15 9.21
CA HIS A 185 -18.26 -2.87 8.54
C HIS A 185 -17.45 -2.86 7.25
N TYR A 186 -17.98 -2.22 6.21
CA TYR A 186 -17.29 -2.04 4.92
C TYR A 186 -16.79 -3.36 4.32
N GLY A 187 -17.62 -4.41 4.35
CA GLY A 187 -17.30 -5.73 3.80
C GLY A 187 -16.36 -6.58 4.65
N MET A 188 -15.93 -6.12 5.83
CA MET A 188 -15.12 -6.93 6.74
C MET A 188 -15.99 -7.94 7.50
N ARG A 189 -15.55 -9.20 7.57
CA ARG A 189 -16.25 -10.26 8.31
C ARG A 189 -16.05 -10.09 9.82
N PRO A 190 -17.10 -10.21 10.67
CA PRO A 190 -16.94 -10.30 12.12
C PRO A 190 -16.01 -11.46 12.50
N GLY A 191 -15.28 -11.34 13.61
CA GLY A 191 -14.45 -12.45 14.08
C GLY A 191 -13.17 -12.71 13.29
N VAL A 192 -12.82 -11.86 12.32
CA VAL A 192 -11.61 -12.02 11.48
C VAL A 192 -10.75 -10.76 11.52
N GLY A 193 -9.55 -10.90 12.09
CA GLY A 193 -8.52 -9.87 12.09
C GLY A 193 -7.89 -9.74 10.69
N ARG A 194 -7.56 -8.52 10.28
CA ARG A 194 -6.93 -8.24 8.99
C ARG A 194 -5.87 -7.16 9.14
N GLY A 195 -5.04 -7.03 8.12
CA GLY A 195 -3.97 -6.04 8.13
C GLY A 195 -3.33 -5.84 6.76
N SER A 196 -2.17 -5.22 6.78
CA SER A 196 -1.37 -4.99 5.58
C SER A 196 0.09 -5.29 5.89
N PRO A 197 0.50 -6.57 5.91
CA PRO A 197 1.89 -6.94 6.13
C PRO A 197 2.77 -6.47 4.97
N GLU A 198 4.08 -6.50 5.18
CA GLU A 198 5.10 -6.04 4.23
C GLU A 198 6.14 -7.13 4.00
N ILE A 199 6.44 -7.39 2.72
CA ILE A 199 7.48 -8.33 2.30
C ILE A 199 8.47 -7.57 1.43
N ASP A 200 9.70 -7.44 1.91
CA ASP A 200 10.79 -6.81 1.21
C ASP A 200 11.62 -7.88 0.50
N ILE A 201 11.62 -7.84 -0.83
CA ILE A 201 12.42 -8.75 -1.65
C ILE A 201 13.86 -8.25 -1.64
N LEU A 202 14.03 -6.94 -1.80
CA LEU A 202 15.31 -6.25 -1.75
C LEU A 202 15.12 -4.83 -1.22
N GLU A 203 15.97 -4.44 -0.26
CA GLU A 203 16.26 -3.05 0.11
C GLU A 203 17.78 -2.86 0.20
N ALA A 204 18.39 -2.13 -0.76
CA ALA A 204 19.85 -2.05 -0.82
C ALA A 204 20.42 -0.91 0.03
N MET A 205 21.51 -1.23 0.74
CA MET A 205 22.33 -0.29 1.51
C MET A 205 23.70 -0.16 0.86
N MET A 206 23.90 0.95 0.14
CA MET A 206 25.18 1.32 -0.46
C MET A 206 26.06 2.11 0.50
N GLY A 207 27.34 2.23 0.17
CA GLY A 207 28.30 3.04 0.91
C GLY A 207 29.68 2.40 1.01
N SER A 208 30.63 3.14 1.56
CA SER A 208 32.01 2.69 1.74
C SER A 208 32.04 1.31 2.43
N PRO A 209 32.94 0.41 1.99
CA PRO A 209 33.08 -0.92 2.57
C PRO A 209 33.29 -0.84 4.09
N GLU A 210 32.24 -1.17 4.83
CA GLU A 210 32.24 -1.25 6.28
C GLU A 210 31.66 -2.60 6.67
N LYS A 211 32.42 -3.35 7.46
CA LYS A 211 31.97 -4.61 8.03
C LYS A 211 30.93 -4.32 9.11
N LEU A 212 29.74 -4.86 8.93
CA LEU A 212 28.66 -4.70 9.89
C LEU A 212 29.01 -5.38 11.23
N PRO A 213 28.91 -4.66 12.36
CA PRO A 213 29.18 -5.20 13.69
C PRO A 213 28.51 -6.55 13.95
N ASN A 214 29.27 -7.49 14.53
CA ASN A 214 28.79 -8.84 14.90
C ASN A 214 28.28 -9.71 13.74
N THR A 215 28.61 -9.38 12.50
CA THR A 215 28.27 -10.17 11.31
C THR A 215 29.50 -10.36 10.41
N ASN A 216 29.37 -11.18 9.37
CA ASN A 216 30.32 -11.30 8.26
C ASN A 216 29.93 -10.42 7.06
N ILE A 217 28.85 -9.64 7.16
CA ILE A 217 28.34 -8.80 6.08
C ILE A 217 29.17 -7.51 6.02
N THR A 218 29.45 -7.06 4.80
CA THR A 218 30.15 -5.79 4.52
C THR A 218 29.33 -5.01 3.50
N ARG A 219 29.29 -3.67 3.59
CA ARG A 219 28.64 -2.85 2.55
C ARG A 219 29.37 -2.96 1.20
N PRO A 220 28.63 -2.95 0.07
CA PRO A 220 27.17 -2.89 -0.01
C PRO A 220 26.50 -4.24 0.29
N TYR A 221 25.26 -4.19 0.75
CA TYR A 221 24.40 -5.35 0.99
C TYR A 221 22.95 -4.96 0.68
N PHE A 222 22.04 -5.93 0.61
CA PHE A 222 20.61 -5.65 0.70
C PHE A 222 19.95 -6.47 1.80
N SER A 223 18.85 -5.94 2.34
CA SER A 223 17.98 -6.61 3.30
C SER A 223 16.82 -7.28 2.57
N SER A 224 16.51 -8.52 2.96
CA SER A 224 15.24 -9.19 2.69
C SER A 224 14.49 -9.33 4.00
N SER A 225 13.20 -9.02 4.01
CA SER A 225 12.47 -8.73 5.24
C SER A 225 11.01 -9.15 5.17
N LEU A 226 10.48 -9.61 6.30
CA LEU A 226 9.06 -9.71 6.58
C LEU A 226 8.76 -8.80 7.77
N GLN A 227 7.86 -7.83 7.61
CA GLN A 227 7.39 -7.00 8.71
C GLN A 227 5.98 -7.38 9.11
N ILE A 228 5.78 -7.58 10.42
CA ILE A 228 4.54 -8.11 10.99
C ILE A 228 4.17 -7.49 12.33
N ALA A 229 2.88 -7.50 12.64
CA ALA A 229 2.33 -7.23 13.95
C ALA A 229 1.24 -8.26 14.34
N PRO A 230 1.04 -8.51 15.65
CA PRO A 230 1.80 -7.95 16.77
C PRO A 230 3.25 -8.46 16.82
N GLY A 231 4.16 -7.57 17.22
CA GLY A 231 5.57 -7.89 17.42
C GLY A 231 5.88 -8.27 18.86
N LEU A 232 7.10 -8.73 19.10
CA LEU A 232 7.58 -9.17 20.41
C LEU A 232 7.58 -8.03 21.44
N GLU A 233 6.78 -8.16 22.49
CA GLU A 233 6.81 -7.22 23.61
C GLU A 233 7.86 -7.60 24.67
N GLY A 234 8.34 -6.60 25.44
CA GLY A 234 9.28 -6.82 26.54
C GLY A 234 10.75 -6.74 26.12
N VAL A 235 11.52 -7.80 26.42
CA VAL A 235 12.99 -7.80 26.22
C VAL A 235 13.32 -8.11 24.77
N ARG A 236 13.47 -7.06 23.97
CA ARG A 236 13.86 -7.13 22.56
C ARG A 236 15.39 -7.21 22.38
N PRO A 237 15.88 -7.72 21.24
CA PRO A 237 17.29 -7.62 20.88
C PRO A 237 17.76 -6.16 20.83
N VAL A 238 19.02 -5.94 21.18
CA VAL A 238 19.64 -4.61 21.11
C VAL A 238 20.14 -4.37 19.69
N LEU A 239 19.81 -3.22 19.11
CA LEU A 239 20.29 -2.82 17.78
C LEU A 239 21.82 -2.93 17.69
N GLY A 240 22.31 -3.48 16.57
CA GLY A 240 23.71 -3.76 16.30
C GLY A 240 24.27 -5.01 16.99
N LYS A 241 23.47 -5.74 17.76
CA LYS A 241 23.87 -7.01 18.40
C LYS A 241 22.96 -8.15 17.95
N LEU A 242 23.55 -9.34 17.81
CA LEU A 242 22.78 -10.56 17.57
C LEU A 242 21.94 -10.94 18.80
N PRO A 243 20.75 -11.52 18.61
CA PRO A 243 19.88 -11.91 19.71
C PRO A 243 20.48 -13.09 20.49
N LYS A 244 20.14 -13.17 21.78
CA LYS A 244 20.39 -14.37 22.58
C LYS A 244 19.37 -15.45 22.19
N LYS A 245 19.73 -16.71 22.44
CA LYS A 245 18.80 -17.84 22.27
C LYS A 245 17.51 -17.60 23.06
N GLY A 246 16.35 -17.82 22.46
CA GLY A 246 15.03 -17.59 23.03
C GLY A 246 14.56 -16.13 23.10
N HIS A 247 15.34 -15.15 22.63
CA HIS A 247 14.99 -13.73 22.68
C HIS A 247 14.54 -13.17 21.32
N TRP A 248 14.54 -14.00 20.27
CA TRP A 248 14.12 -13.66 18.92
C TRP A 248 13.64 -14.93 18.21
N TYR A 249 13.02 -14.78 17.04
CA TYR A 249 12.54 -15.88 16.21
C TYR A 249 13.64 -16.93 15.98
N GLU A 250 13.37 -18.18 16.36
CA GLU A 250 14.31 -19.30 16.24
C GLU A 250 14.00 -20.16 15.01
N GLY A 251 15.01 -20.87 14.49
CA GLY A 251 14.82 -21.81 13.36
C GLY A 251 14.68 -21.14 11.99
N LEU A 252 15.16 -19.89 11.86
CA LEU A 252 15.27 -19.20 10.58
C LEU A 252 16.31 -19.89 9.68
N GLU A 253 16.02 -20.02 8.39
CA GLU A 253 16.89 -20.69 7.43
C GLU A 253 17.84 -19.68 6.76
N TYR A 254 19.12 -20.04 6.59
CA TYR A 254 20.12 -19.23 5.89
C TYR A 254 20.85 -20.10 4.86
N GLY A 255 20.89 -19.65 3.60
CA GLY A 255 21.45 -20.44 2.50
C GLY A 255 22.97 -20.42 2.42
N SER A 256 23.63 -19.41 3.00
CA SER A 256 25.09 -19.31 3.06
C SER A 256 25.56 -18.35 4.15
N ASN A 257 26.87 -18.32 4.42
CA ASN A 257 27.46 -17.32 5.32
C ASN A 257 27.47 -15.89 4.76
N ASN A 258 27.10 -15.70 3.48
CA ASN A 258 26.97 -14.38 2.85
C ASN A 258 25.59 -13.74 3.11
N THR A 259 24.68 -14.46 3.77
CA THR A 259 23.39 -13.97 4.23
C THR A 259 23.26 -14.22 5.72
N GLN A 260 23.01 -13.18 6.51
CA GLN A 260 22.92 -13.29 7.97
C GLN A 260 21.81 -12.41 8.51
N LEU A 261 21.27 -12.75 9.68
CA LEU A 261 20.28 -11.95 10.40
C LEU A 261 20.70 -10.47 10.39
N ASN A 262 19.77 -9.57 10.11
CA ASN A 262 20.00 -8.14 10.15
C ASN A 262 19.88 -7.64 11.61
N PRO A 263 20.99 -7.27 12.30
CA PRO A 263 20.90 -6.82 13.68
C PRO A 263 20.56 -5.32 13.78
N PHE A 264 20.38 -4.61 12.66
CA PHE A 264 20.15 -3.17 12.62
C PHE A 264 18.68 -2.79 12.45
N PHE A 265 17.80 -3.77 12.23
CA PHE A 265 16.37 -3.53 12.16
C PHE A 265 15.58 -4.73 12.68
N TYR A 266 15.09 -4.60 13.92
CA TYR A 266 14.22 -5.58 14.57
C TYR A 266 12.74 -5.17 14.52
N GLY A 267 12.38 -4.09 13.81
CA GLY A 267 11.05 -3.49 13.83
C GLY A 267 10.94 -2.29 14.77
N VAL A 268 9.72 -1.78 14.96
CA VAL A 268 9.46 -0.45 15.53
C VAL A 268 8.26 -0.47 16.46
N THR A 269 8.38 0.22 17.61
CA THR A 269 7.22 0.52 18.46
C THR A 269 6.45 1.69 17.84
N LEU A 270 5.21 1.47 17.45
CA LEU A 270 4.34 2.48 16.84
C LEU A 270 3.59 3.20 17.96
N GLU A 271 4.17 4.30 18.42
CA GLU A 271 3.64 5.05 19.56
C GLU A 271 2.41 5.90 19.20
N HIS A 272 1.29 5.66 19.88
CA HIS A 272 0.04 6.39 19.68
C HIS A 272 -0.55 6.92 21.00
N LYS A 273 -1.52 7.85 20.89
CA LYS A 273 -2.24 8.44 22.02
C LYS A 273 -3.75 8.23 21.87
N PRO A 274 -4.45 7.63 22.87
CA PRO A 274 -3.90 7.14 24.13
C PRO A 274 -2.91 5.98 23.97
N LYS A 275 -2.05 5.76 24.96
CA LYS A 275 -1.03 4.69 24.97
C LYS A 275 -1.62 3.30 24.69
N ALA A 276 -2.90 3.09 24.97
CA ALA A 276 -3.64 1.86 24.64
C ALA A 276 -3.82 1.61 23.12
N MET A 277 -3.39 2.53 22.25
CA MET A 277 -3.33 2.33 20.79
C MET A 277 -1.88 2.16 20.30
N THR A 278 -0.88 2.21 21.20
CA THR A 278 0.50 1.86 20.86
C THR A 278 0.58 0.36 20.64
N TYR A 279 1.30 -0.06 19.61
CA TYR A 279 1.56 -1.47 19.32
C TYR A 279 2.98 -1.65 18.80
N GLN A 280 3.46 -2.88 18.88
CA GLN A 280 4.79 -3.26 18.43
C GLN A 280 4.71 -3.93 17.05
N SER A 281 5.60 -3.57 16.14
CA SER A 281 5.89 -4.36 14.95
C SER A 281 7.27 -5.00 15.03
N ASP A 282 7.43 -6.15 14.39
CA ASP A 282 8.71 -6.81 14.20
C ASP A 282 9.10 -6.78 12.73
N ALA A 283 10.40 -6.67 12.47
CA ALA A 283 11.00 -6.87 11.16
C ALA A 283 11.96 -8.06 11.25
N ILE A 284 11.61 -9.14 10.56
CA ILE A 284 12.34 -10.41 10.60
C ILE A 284 13.13 -10.49 9.31
N SER A 285 14.41 -10.13 9.38
CA SER A 285 15.17 -9.77 8.19
C SER A 285 16.59 -10.31 8.17
N ALA A 286 17.13 -10.47 6.97
CA ALA A 286 18.51 -10.90 6.74
C ALA A 286 19.19 -10.02 5.70
N ASN A 287 20.46 -9.67 5.98
CA ASN A 287 21.31 -8.92 5.07
C ASN A 287 22.14 -9.88 4.21
N THR A 288 22.14 -9.66 2.91
CA THR A 288 22.94 -10.39 1.92
C THR A 288 23.97 -9.47 1.29
N HIS A 289 25.25 -9.84 1.37
CA HIS A 289 26.33 -9.09 0.74
C HIS A 289 26.18 -9.10 -0.80
N VAL A 290 26.40 -7.95 -1.45
CA VAL A 290 26.44 -7.83 -2.91
C VAL A 290 27.72 -7.17 -3.38
N GLY A 291 28.24 -7.60 -4.52
CA GLY A 291 29.42 -7.01 -5.16
C GLY A 291 29.07 -5.88 -6.15
N LYS A 292 30.09 -5.44 -6.90
CA LYS A 292 29.95 -4.37 -7.91
C LYS A 292 29.10 -4.82 -9.11
N GLU A 293 29.09 -6.11 -9.42
CA GLU A 293 28.36 -6.72 -10.52
C GLU A 293 26.87 -6.35 -10.52
N TYR A 294 26.24 -6.29 -9.34
CA TYR A 294 24.83 -5.93 -9.17
C TYR A 294 24.48 -4.48 -9.56
N PHE A 295 25.49 -3.65 -9.77
CA PHE A 295 25.37 -2.25 -10.20
C PHE A 295 25.74 -2.08 -11.68
N THR A 296 26.21 -3.15 -12.34
CA THR A 296 26.68 -3.13 -13.73
C THR A 296 25.93 -4.09 -14.65
N SER A 297 25.23 -5.08 -14.10
CA SER A 297 24.43 -6.08 -14.83
C SER A 297 23.10 -6.33 -14.13
N MET A 298 22.15 -6.91 -14.87
CA MET A 298 20.88 -7.38 -14.32
C MET A 298 21.09 -8.63 -13.47
N HIS A 299 20.40 -8.69 -12.34
CA HIS A 299 20.37 -9.84 -11.44
C HIS A 299 18.95 -10.17 -11.03
N LYS A 300 18.75 -11.42 -10.66
CA LYS A 300 17.43 -11.98 -10.40
C LYS A 300 17.13 -12.02 -8.92
N TYR A 301 16.11 -11.29 -8.51
CA TYR A 301 15.63 -11.21 -7.13
C TYR A 301 14.27 -11.88 -7.03
N ARG A 302 14.15 -12.92 -6.20
CA ARG A 302 12.92 -13.72 -6.12
C ARG A 302 12.50 -13.97 -4.68
N VAL A 303 11.19 -13.92 -4.46
CA VAL A 303 10.56 -14.47 -3.25
C VAL A 303 9.58 -15.56 -3.65
N GLU A 304 9.65 -16.69 -2.95
CA GLU A 304 8.64 -17.74 -2.95
C GLU A 304 7.82 -17.59 -1.67
N TRP A 305 6.51 -17.52 -1.84
CA TRP A 305 5.56 -17.20 -0.77
C TRP A 305 4.42 -18.20 -0.77
N GLU A 306 4.32 -18.94 0.33
CA GLU A 306 3.29 -19.93 0.55
C GLU A 306 2.45 -19.48 1.76
N PRO A 307 1.19 -19.04 1.56
CA PRO A 307 0.31 -18.60 2.65
C PRO A 307 0.03 -19.74 3.65
N PRO A 308 -0.40 -19.46 4.89
CA PRO A 308 -0.78 -20.49 5.84
C PRO A 308 -2.04 -21.26 5.38
N SER A 309 -2.27 -22.41 6.00
CA SER A 309 -3.54 -23.14 5.92
C SER A 309 -4.66 -22.34 6.59
N GLN A 310 -5.92 -22.76 6.41
CA GLN A 310 -7.09 -22.05 6.96
C GLN A 310 -7.08 -21.92 8.49
N ASP A 311 -6.36 -22.80 9.19
CA ASP A 311 -6.17 -22.76 10.64
C ASP A 311 -4.99 -21.87 11.07
N SER A 312 -4.49 -21.02 10.17
CA SER A 312 -3.34 -20.13 10.38
C SER A 312 -2.02 -20.86 10.66
N THR A 313 -1.90 -22.12 10.23
CA THR A 313 -0.67 -22.91 10.42
C THR A 313 0.08 -23.19 9.11
N GLY A 314 1.40 -23.39 9.23
CA GLY A 314 2.26 -23.67 8.08
C GLY A 314 2.58 -22.43 7.26
N GLY A 315 2.79 -22.61 5.96
CA GLY A 315 3.27 -21.57 5.06
C GLY A 315 4.76 -21.25 5.23
N TYR A 316 5.31 -20.51 4.27
CA TYR A 316 6.69 -20.04 4.29
C TYR A 316 6.92 -18.82 3.39
N LEU A 317 8.05 -18.16 3.62
CA LEU A 317 8.69 -17.22 2.71
C LEU A 317 10.13 -17.66 2.49
N LYS A 318 10.59 -17.69 1.24
CA LYS A 318 11.98 -18.01 0.87
C LYS A 318 12.48 -17.03 -0.17
N TRP A 319 13.64 -16.44 0.08
CA TRP A 319 14.27 -15.47 -0.81
C TRP A 319 15.42 -16.11 -1.58
N TYR A 320 15.57 -15.70 -2.83
CA TYR A 320 16.60 -16.18 -3.74
C TYR A 320 17.25 -15.03 -4.50
N LEU A 321 18.54 -15.17 -4.75
CA LEU A 321 19.32 -14.29 -5.60
C LEU A 321 20.04 -15.14 -6.65
N ASP A 322 19.77 -14.88 -7.93
CA ASP A 322 20.30 -15.66 -9.05
C ASP A 322 20.11 -17.18 -8.82
N ASP A 323 18.88 -17.56 -8.46
CA ASP A 323 18.46 -18.93 -8.13
C ASP A 323 19.11 -19.57 -6.90
N LYS A 324 19.95 -18.83 -6.17
CA LYS A 324 20.55 -19.31 -4.91
C LYS A 324 19.68 -18.90 -3.74
N PHE A 325 19.30 -19.89 -2.94
CA PHE A 325 18.58 -19.66 -1.69
C PHE A 325 19.40 -18.77 -0.74
N LEU A 326 18.75 -17.76 -0.16
CA LEU A 326 19.37 -16.79 0.75
C LEU A 326 18.89 -16.96 2.19
N TYR A 327 17.57 -16.89 2.36
CA TYR A 327 16.93 -16.71 3.66
C TYR A 327 15.53 -17.32 3.62
N GLY A 328 15.06 -17.87 4.74
CA GLY A 328 13.73 -18.46 4.83
C GLY A 328 13.08 -18.30 6.20
N ILE A 329 11.78 -18.03 6.17
CA ILE A 329 10.89 -17.96 7.33
C ILE A 329 9.75 -18.95 7.10
N SER A 330 9.48 -19.81 8.07
CA SER A 330 8.34 -20.72 8.12
C SER A 330 7.30 -20.22 9.12
N GLY A 331 6.02 -20.58 8.94
CA GLY A 331 4.99 -20.23 9.91
C GLY A 331 5.25 -20.76 11.32
N SER A 332 6.02 -21.85 11.48
CA SER A 332 6.45 -22.32 12.81
C SER A 332 7.36 -21.32 13.53
N ASN A 333 8.14 -20.51 12.81
CA ASN A 333 8.96 -19.47 13.43
C ASN A 333 8.06 -18.38 14.05
N LEU A 334 6.93 -18.07 13.42
CA LEU A 334 6.04 -16.95 13.76
C LEU A 334 5.07 -17.23 14.92
N LYS A 335 4.92 -18.50 15.33
CA LYS A 335 4.17 -18.88 16.54
C LYS A 335 4.63 -18.13 17.80
N PHE A 336 5.86 -17.64 17.79
CA PHE A 336 6.43 -16.85 18.87
C PHE A 336 5.63 -15.57 19.20
N THR A 337 4.99 -14.94 18.21
CA THR A 337 4.18 -13.73 18.38
C THR A 337 2.71 -13.91 18.01
N ASN A 338 2.25 -15.16 17.86
CA ASN A 338 0.90 -15.49 17.36
C ASN A 338 0.57 -14.82 16.02
N THR A 339 1.60 -14.61 15.19
CA THR A 339 1.48 -14.11 13.82
C THR A 339 1.56 -15.27 12.84
N GLU A 340 1.14 -15.02 11.59
CA GLU A 340 1.20 -15.98 10.50
C GLU A 340 1.99 -15.43 9.32
N ILE A 341 2.42 -16.33 8.43
CA ILE A 341 2.89 -15.93 7.10
C ILE A 341 1.75 -15.17 6.43
N PRO A 342 2.01 -14.04 5.75
CA PRO A 342 0.96 -13.23 5.16
C PRO A 342 -0.03 -14.04 4.32
N SER A 343 -1.32 -13.78 4.52
CA SER A 343 -2.44 -14.35 3.75
C SER A 343 -3.30 -13.25 3.09
N GLU A 344 -2.83 -12.01 3.11
CA GLU A 344 -3.49 -10.85 2.50
C GLU A 344 -3.17 -10.77 0.99
N PRO A 345 -4.07 -10.26 0.13
CA PRO A 345 -3.71 -9.87 -1.22
C PRO A 345 -2.69 -8.74 -1.19
N MET A 346 -1.57 -8.90 -1.91
CA MET A 346 -0.47 -7.95 -1.91
C MET A 346 -0.17 -7.45 -3.33
N TYR A 347 0.18 -6.17 -3.45
CA TYR A 347 0.60 -5.55 -4.71
C TYR A 347 2.11 -5.29 -4.71
N LEU A 348 2.65 -5.05 -5.91
CA LEU A 348 4.09 -4.87 -6.14
C LEU A 348 4.48 -3.39 -6.12
N ILE A 349 5.67 -3.10 -5.58
CA ILE A 349 6.23 -1.76 -5.46
C ILE A 349 7.70 -1.76 -5.87
N MET A 350 8.10 -0.75 -6.64
CA MET A 350 9.47 -0.50 -7.06
C MET A 350 9.79 0.99 -6.84
N ASN A 351 10.89 1.31 -6.18
CA ASN A 351 11.29 2.70 -5.97
C ASN A 351 12.79 2.86 -5.76
N THR A 352 13.25 4.10 -5.86
CA THR A 352 14.53 4.51 -5.26
C THR A 352 14.26 5.66 -4.29
N ALA A 353 14.24 5.37 -3.00
CA ALA A 353 14.20 6.40 -1.96
C ALA A 353 15.60 7.01 -1.76
N VAL A 354 15.61 8.15 -1.06
CA VAL A 354 16.79 8.77 -0.46
C VAL A 354 16.38 9.30 0.89
N ALA A 355 17.13 9.00 1.94
CA ALA A 355 16.83 9.40 3.32
C ALA A 355 18.10 9.67 4.11
N SER A 356 18.10 10.68 4.98
CA SER A 356 19.24 10.96 5.87
C SER A 356 19.50 9.85 6.88
N SER A 357 18.54 8.95 7.04
CA SER A 357 18.64 7.77 7.88
C SER A 357 19.38 6.61 7.21
N TRP A 358 19.62 6.68 5.89
CA TRP A 358 20.06 5.56 5.05
C TRP A 358 21.34 5.86 4.26
N GLY A 359 22.46 5.27 4.67
CA GLY A 359 23.75 5.44 3.98
C GLY A 359 24.44 6.79 4.19
N PHE A 360 23.83 7.70 4.97
CA PHE A 360 24.45 8.94 5.44
C PHE A 360 25.29 8.69 6.70
N PRO A 361 26.28 9.56 6.98
CA PRO A 361 27.09 9.46 8.20
C PRO A 361 26.24 9.41 9.47
N LYS A 362 26.36 8.30 10.21
CA LYS A 362 25.76 8.10 11.53
C LYS A 362 26.79 7.47 12.48
N PRO A 363 27.13 8.11 13.62
CA PRO A 363 26.64 9.41 14.08
C PRO A 363 27.06 10.56 13.15
N CYS A 364 26.40 11.72 13.30
CA CYS A 364 26.79 12.93 12.58
C CYS A 364 28.28 13.24 12.84
N PRO A 365 29.08 13.61 11.83
CA PRO A 365 30.51 13.88 12.01
C PRO A 365 30.75 15.03 13.00
N GLU A 366 31.90 15.00 13.68
CA GLU A 366 32.26 16.04 14.63
C GLU A 366 32.30 17.42 13.97
N GLY A 367 31.66 18.42 14.60
CA GLY A 367 31.56 19.78 14.05
C GLY A 367 30.46 19.97 12.99
N CYS A 368 29.69 18.93 12.66
CA CYS A 368 28.55 19.01 11.75
C CYS A 368 27.22 19.17 12.47
N ASP A 369 26.31 19.94 11.88
CA ASP A 369 24.93 20.03 12.35
C ASP A 369 24.04 18.88 11.81
N CYS A 370 24.38 18.31 10.65
CA CYS A 370 23.57 17.30 9.92
C CYS A 370 22.07 17.62 9.87
N LYS A 371 21.73 18.89 9.65
CA LYS A 371 20.34 19.37 9.51
C LYS A 371 19.96 19.69 8.08
N CYS A 372 20.93 19.70 7.16
CA CYS A 372 20.70 19.98 5.76
C CYS A 372 21.52 19.03 4.89
N TYR A 373 20.98 18.72 3.71
CA TYR A 373 21.48 17.68 2.80
C TYR A 373 21.41 18.17 1.34
N GLU A 374 21.86 19.40 1.11
CA GLU A 374 21.83 20.06 -0.19
C GLU A 374 23.21 20.03 -0.87
N CYS A 375 23.24 19.51 -2.09
CA CYS A 375 24.45 19.52 -2.90
C CYS A 375 24.85 20.93 -3.33
N GLY A 376 26.13 21.27 -3.18
CA GLY A 376 26.65 22.60 -3.51
C GLY A 376 26.50 23.63 -2.38
N ASN A 377 25.81 23.29 -1.28
CA ASN A 377 25.72 24.13 -0.09
C ASN A 377 26.85 23.76 0.90
N PRO A 378 27.81 24.66 1.19
CA PRO A 378 28.92 24.38 2.10
C PRO A 378 28.49 24.00 3.52
N GLU A 379 27.35 24.51 3.99
CA GLU A 379 26.82 24.21 5.34
C GLU A 379 26.32 22.76 5.44
N CYS A 380 25.93 22.15 4.31
CA CYS A 380 25.42 20.78 4.25
C CYS A 380 26.49 19.75 3.93
N ALA A 381 27.60 20.19 3.34
CA ALA A 381 28.61 19.32 2.74
C ALA A 381 29.11 18.23 3.69
N CYS A 382 29.32 18.57 4.96
CA CYS A 382 29.89 17.64 5.93
C CYS A 382 28.90 16.58 6.44
N GLY A 383 27.60 16.76 6.21
CA GLY A 383 26.57 15.75 6.50
C GLY A 383 26.31 14.79 5.32
N LEU A 384 26.91 15.02 4.15
CA LEU A 384 26.73 14.21 2.96
C LEU A 384 27.78 13.08 2.89
N PRO A 385 27.43 11.89 2.36
CA PRO A 385 28.41 10.88 2.00
C PRO A 385 29.44 11.41 1.01
N ASP A 386 30.68 10.92 1.11
CA ASP A 386 31.72 11.23 0.13
C ASP A 386 31.27 10.84 -1.28
N GLY A 387 31.34 11.80 -2.20
CA GLY A 387 30.92 11.60 -3.59
C GLY A 387 29.40 11.66 -3.83
N TYR A 388 28.56 11.83 -2.80
CA TYR A 388 27.10 11.85 -2.89
C TYR A 388 26.56 12.66 -4.07
N CYS A 389 26.99 13.92 -4.20
CA CYS A 389 26.50 14.81 -5.25
C CYS A 389 26.90 14.39 -6.67
N LYS A 390 28.02 13.66 -6.82
CA LYS A 390 28.47 13.13 -8.11
C LYS A 390 27.80 11.80 -8.45
N ASN A 391 27.08 11.21 -7.50
CA ASN A 391 26.34 9.96 -7.69
C ASN A 391 25.02 10.15 -8.44
N PHE A 392 24.64 11.40 -8.76
CA PHE A 392 23.44 11.72 -9.52
C PHE A 392 23.80 12.25 -10.93
N PRO A 393 23.00 11.94 -11.97
CA PRO A 393 21.82 11.07 -11.94
C PRO A 393 22.18 9.59 -11.74
N ALA A 394 21.28 8.82 -11.13
CA ALA A 394 21.41 7.37 -10.99
C ALA A 394 20.09 6.68 -11.33
N SER A 395 20.13 5.64 -12.17
CA SER A 395 18.94 4.89 -12.60
C SER A 395 18.92 3.50 -12.00
N PHE A 396 17.82 3.17 -11.31
CA PHE A 396 17.50 1.80 -10.95
C PHE A 396 16.73 1.20 -12.14
N GLU A 397 17.32 0.18 -12.76
CA GLU A 397 16.79 -0.40 -13.99
C GLU A 397 16.16 -1.76 -13.69
N ILE A 398 14.91 -1.95 -14.15
CA ILE A 398 14.17 -3.20 -13.99
C ILE A 398 13.84 -3.71 -15.39
N GLU A 399 14.42 -4.84 -15.75
CA GLU A 399 14.20 -5.53 -17.04
C GLU A 399 12.83 -6.18 -17.05
N TYR A 400 12.48 -6.94 -16.01
CA TYR A 400 11.15 -7.52 -15.91
C TYR A 400 10.70 -7.70 -14.48
N VAL A 401 9.39 -7.89 -14.34
CA VAL A 401 8.75 -8.48 -13.17
C VAL A 401 7.78 -9.56 -13.62
N ARG A 402 7.86 -10.73 -12.99
CA ARG A 402 7.02 -11.89 -13.29
C ARG A 402 6.47 -12.48 -12.00
N ALA A 403 5.22 -12.89 -12.05
CA ALA A 403 4.56 -13.60 -10.96
C ALA A 403 3.99 -14.93 -11.45
N TYR A 404 4.13 -15.95 -10.61
CA TYR A 404 3.70 -17.31 -10.92
C TYR A 404 2.91 -17.90 -9.75
N GLN A 405 1.90 -18.71 -10.05
CA GLN A 405 1.15 -19.46 -9.04
C GLN A 405 1.06 -20.93 -9.44
N ALA A 406 1.11 -21.83 -8.45
CA ALA A 406 0.85 -23.25 -8.69
C ALA A 406 -0.61 -23.45 -9.13
N LYS A 407 -0.81 -24.20 -10.22
CA LYS A 407 -2.12 -24.37 -10.86
C LYS A 407 -3.21 -24.97 -9.95
N ASP A 408 -2.81 -25.89 -9.07
CA ASP A 408 -3.73 -26.68 -8.23
C ASP A 408 -3.58 -26.34 -6.74
N GLU A 409 -3.11 -25.13 -6.42
CA GLU A 409 -2.97 -24.65 -5.04
C GLU A 409 -4.07 -23.64 -4.70
N SER A 410 -5.05 -24.07 -3.92
CA SER A 410 -6.22 -23.26 -3.53
C SER A 410 -5.90 -22.03 -2.68
N ARG A 411 -4.73 -21.98 -2.04
CA ARG A 411 -4.26 -20.81 -1.27
C ARG A 411 -3.66 -19.73 -2.14
N HIS A 412 -3.34 -20.04 -3.40
CA HIS A 412 -2.87 -19.07 -4.38
C HIS A 412 -4.06 -18.38 -5.04
N LEU A 413 -4.21 -17.09 -4.77
CA LEU A 413 -5.36 -16.32 -5.24
C LEU A 413 -4.90 -15.10 -6.04
N LEU A 414 -5.69 -14.73 -7.04
CA LEU A 414 -5.51 -13.50 -7.82
C LEU A 414 -6.59 -12.48 -7.46
N GLY A 415 -6.23 -11.22 -7.60
CA GLY A 415 -7.12 -10.09 -7.39
C GLY A 415 -6.89 -9.38 -6.05
N CYS A 416 -7.16 -8.08 -6.06
CA CYS A 416 -6.95 -7.20 -4.92
C CYS A 416 -8.02 -7.32 -3.83
N SER A 417 -9.19 -7.85 -4.18
CA SER A 417 -10.32 -8.06 -3.28
C SER A 417 -10.97 -9.41 -3.57
N THR A 418 -10.50 -10.44 -2.87
CA THR A 418 -11.03 -11.81 -3.01
C THR A 418 -12.19 -12.05 -2.05
N GLU A 419 -12.95 -13.14 -2.26
CA GLU A 419 -14.08 -13.50 -1.39
C GLU A 419 -13.66 -13.69 0.08
N ASN A 420 -12.53 -14.35 0.32
CA ASN A 420 -11.99 -14.67 1.65
C ASN A 420 -11.19 -13.52 2.27
N ARG A 421 -10.73 -12.57 1.46
CA ARG A 421 -9.94 -11.40 1.86
C ARG A 421 -10.44 -10.14 1.15
N PRO A 422 -11.71 -9.73 1.37
CA PRO A 422 -12.26 -8.55 0.71
C PRO A 422 -11.51 -7.29 1.14
N THR A 423 -11.31 -6.36 0.22
CA THR A 423 -10.68 -5.05 0.45
C THR A 423 -11.46 -3.90 -0.20
N ALA A 424 -12.21 -4.16 -1.27
CA ALA A 424 -12.84 -3.13 -2.09
C ALA A 424 -13.77 -2.20 -1.29
N GLN A 425 -14.74 -2.76 -0.55
CA GLN A 425 -15.66 -1.96 0.26
C GLN A 425 -14.96 -1.20 1.39
N PHE A 426 -13.91 -1.78 1.97
CA PHE A 426 -13.10 -1.13 3.00
C PHE A 426 -12.40 0.11 2.44
N ILE A 427 -11.73 -0.04 1.30
CA ILE A 427 -11.05 1.07 0.63
C ILE A 427 -12.08 2.15 0.22
N GLN A 428 -13.21 1.74 -0.35
CA GLN A 428 -14.29 2.65 -0.73
C GLN A 428 -14.89 3.42 0.46
N GLY A 429 -15.05 2.76 1.62
CA GLY A 429 -15.49 3.39 2.86
C GLY A 429 -14.49 4.37 3.46
N HIS A 430 -13.22 4.31 3.03
CA HIS A 430 -12.11 5.05 3.59
C HIS A 430 -11.30 5.82 2.54
N LEU A 431 -11.88 6.19 1.39
CA LEU A 431 -11.17 6.82 0.25
C LEU A 431 -10.25 8.00 0.64
N LYS A 432 -10.64 8.78 1.65
CA LYS A 432 -9.85 9.91 2.17
C LYS A 432 -8.47 9.49 2.71
N ASP A 433 -8.33 8.25 3.17
CA ASP A 433 -7.10 7.70 3.75
C ASP A 433 -6.12 7.24 2.63
N TYR A 434 -6.62 7.04 1.40
CA TYR A 434 -5.88 6.59 0.20
C TYR A 434 -5.64 7.70 -0.83
N SER A 435 -6.06 8.92 -0.51
CA SER A 435 -5.93 10.12 -1.35
C SER A 435 -5.22 11.24 -0.58
N ASN A 436 -4.80 12.28 -1.27
CA ASN A 436 -4.16 13.45 -0.66
C ASN A 436 -4.90 14.73 -1.05
N THR A 437 -4.70 15.79 -0.28
CA THR A 437 -5.27 17.13 -0.53
C THR A 437 -4.55 17.90 -1.63
N GLU A 438 -3.40 17.41 -2.10
CA GLU A 438 -2.62 17.99 -3.18
C GLU A 438 -3.37 17.93 -4.52
N VAL A 439 -3.12 18.92 -5.37
CA VAL A 439 -3.76 19.01 -6.70
C VAL A 439 -3.34 17.81 -7.54
N GLY A 440 -4.31 17.05 -8.06
CA GLY A 440 -4.05 15.83 -8.85
C GLY A 440 -4.17 14.51 -8.08
N GLN A 441 -4.26 14.53 -6.74
CA GLN A 441 -4.35 13.32 -5.90
C GLN A 441 -5.62 13.24 -5.05
N LYS A 442 -6.66 13.97 -5.44
CA LYS A 442 -7.93 14.07 -4.70
C LYS A 442 -8.77 12.79 -4.73
N VAL A 443 -8.45 11.88 -5.65
CA VAL A 443 -9.02 10.53 -5.72
C VAL A 443 -7.86 9.51 -5.63
N PRO A 444 -8.10 8.27 -5.18
CA PRO A 444 -7.01 7.31 -5.03
C PRO A 444 -6.35 6.93 -6.36
N LEU A 445 -7.14 6.64 -7.40
CA LEU A 445 -6.64 6.35 -8.75
C LEU A 445 -7.51 7.04 -9.79
N LEU A 446 -6.88 7.65 -10.78
CA LEU A 446 -7.56 8.15 -11.97
C LEU A 446 -7.94 6.99 -12.90
N PRO A 447 -9.08 7.08 -13.61
CA PRO A 447 -9.40 6.15 -14.67
C PRO A 447 -8.30 6.12 -15.74
N VAL A 448 -8.04 4.94 -16.31
CA VAL A 448 -7.05 4.80 -17.38
C VAL A 448 -7.54 5.52 -18.64
N GLN A 449 -6.73 6.44 -19.15
CA GLN A 449 -7.01 7.20 -20.36
C GLN A 449 -6.82 6.31 -21.58
N ARG A 450 -7.68 6.44 -22.59
CA ARG A 450 -7.53 5.74 -23.88
C ARG A 450 -7.21 6.75 -24.99
N GLY A 451 -5.94 7.17 -25.06
CA GLY A 451 -5.46 8.19 -25.98
C GLY A 451 -5.62 9.61 -25.43
N GLY A 452 -5.61 10.60 -26.31
CA GLY A 452 -5.75 12.02 -25.99
C GLY A 452 -4.43 12.76 -25.74
N GLY A 453 -3.32 12.05 -25.57
CA GLY A 453 -1.98 12.63 -25.46
C GLY A 453 -1.54 13.32 -26.76
N LEU A 454 -0.70 14.35 -26.63
CA LEU A 454 -0.22 15.12 -27.78
C LEU A 454 0.67 14.27 -28.69
N CYS A 455 0.49 14.40 -30.00
CA CYS A 455 1.30 13.75 -31.01
C CYS A 455 1.53 14.64 -32.23
N GLY A 456 2.66 14.45 -32.90
CA GLY A 456 2.95 15.01 -34.22
C GLY A 456 2.83 13.98 -35.34
N LYS A 457 3.00 12.69 -35.03
CA LYS A 457 2.96 11.57 -35.98
C LYS A 457 2.50 10.29 -35.29
N ASP A 458 2.04 9.31 -36.07
CA ASP A 458 1.53 8.03 -35.54
C ASP A 458 2.52 7.30 -34.65
N SER A 459 3.83 7.39 -34.92
CA SER A 459 4.84 6.74 -34.07
C SER A 459 4.84 7.26 -32.63
N ASP A 460 4.37 8.49 -32.39
CA ASP A 460 4.27 9.06 -31.04
C ASP A 460 3.15 8.38 -30.24
N CYS A 461 2.26 7.66 -30.92
CA CYS A 461 1.12 6.91 -30.39
C CYS A 461 1.34 5.39 -30.46
N GLY A 462 2.59 4.94 -30.60
CA GLY A 462 2.94 3.52 -30.79
C GLY A 462 2.76 3.00 -32.23
N GLY A 463 2.46 3.89 -33.18
CA GLY A 463 2.31 3.55 -34.59
C GLY A 463 1.03 2.78 -34.88
N PRO A 464 0.83 2.31 -36.13
CA PRO A 464 -0.46 1.79 -36.60
C PRO A 464 -0.95 0.56 -35.82
N HIS A 465 -0.08 -0.12 -35.05
CA HIS A 465 -0.48 -1.22 -34.19
C HIS A 465 -1.22 -0.72 -32.93
N SER A 466 -0.61 0.24 -32.21
CA SER A 466 -1.09 0.65 -30.91
C SER A 466 -2.01 1.86 -30.94
N GLY A 467 -1.77 2.80 -31.85
CA GLY A 467 -2.58 4.01 -31.97
C GLY A 467 -2.09 4.97 -33.05
N GLN A 468 -3.00 5.83 -33.50
CA GLN A 468 -2.74 6.80 -34.57
C GLN A 468 -2.85 8.23 -34.06
N CYS A 469 -2.14 9.14 -34.71
CA CYS A 469 -2.20 10.56 -34.41
C CYS A 469 -3.32 11.22 -35.23
N SER A 470 -4.43 11.53 -34.58
CA SER A 470 -5.56 12.25 -35.17
C SER A 470 -5.73 13.60 -34.49
N ASP A 471 -5.78 14.68 -35.27
CA ASP A 471 -5.94 16.05 -34.75
C ASP A 471 -4.92 16.44 -33.66
N ARG A 472 -3.66 16.03 -33.84
CA ARG A 472 -2.56 16.19 -32.86
C ARG A 472 -2.80 15.50 -31.52
N ARG A 473 -3.68 14.49 -31.49
CA ARG A 473 -3.94 13.64 -30.32
C ARG A 473 -3.90 12.16 -30.68
N CYS A 474 -3.39 11.35 -29.78
CA CYS A 474 -3.38 9.90 -29.97
C CYS A 474 -4.79 9.32 -29.84
N ALA A 475 -5.16 8.43 -30.75
CA ALA A 475 -6.34 7.59 -30.67
C ALA A 475 -5.87 6.13 -30.63
N CYS A 476 -6.17 5.43 -29.54
CA CYS A 476 -5.66 4.07 -29.34
C CYS A 476 -6.50 3.03 -30.07
N SER A 477 -5.82 1.98 -30.52
CA SER A 477 -6.42 0.72 -30.95
C SER A 477 -7.12 0.02 -29.79
N GLU A 478 -7.86 -1.04 -30.08
CA GLU A 478 -8.71 -1.72 -29.10
C GLU A 478 -7.91 -2.23 -27.89
N ASP A 479 -6.77 -2.86 -28.16
CA ASP A 479 -5.93 -3.52 -27.15
C ASP A 479 -4.95 -2.58 -26.45
N PHE A 480 -5.00 -1.27 -26.71
CA PHE A 480 -4.04 -0.30 -26.19
C PHE A 480 -4.72 0.86 -25.46
N THR A 481 -3.98 1.42 -24.52
CA THR A 481 -4.43 2.44 -23.61
C THR A 481 -3.26 3.34 -23.18
N GLY A 482 -3.56 4.31 -22.33
CA GLY A 482 -2.68 5.40 -21.94
C GLY A 482 -2.78 6.59 -22.91
N PRO A 483 -2.25 7.76 -22.51
CA PRO A 483 -2.34 8.98 -23.31
C PRO A 483 -1.68 8.84 -24.69
N ARG A 484 -0.63 8.02 -24.78
CA ARG A 484 0.12 7.73 -26.01
C ARG A 484 -0.06 6.31 -26.55
N CYS A 485 -1.03 5.56 -26.04
CA CYS A 485 -1.33 4.21 -26.52
C CYS A 485 -0.17 3.22 -26.39
N LEU A 486 0.76 3.45 -25.47
CA LEU A 486 1.96 2.62 -25.27
C LEU A 486 1.76 1.51 -24.23
N SER A 487 0.60 1.47 -23.57
CA SER A 487 0.28 0.43 -22.59
C SER A 487 -0.81 -0.48 -23.14
N HIS A 488 -0.70 -1.78 -22.89
CA HIS A 488 -1.76 -2.72 -23.25
C HIS A 488 -2.99 -2.48 -22.37
N ALA A 489 -4.20 -2.49 -22.94
CA ALA A 489 -5.45 -2.16 -22.26
C ALA A 489 -5.87 -3.18 -21.20
N GLY A 490 -5.48 -4.45 -21.37
CA GLY A 490 -5.85 -5.53 -20.44
C GLY A 490 -4.82 -5.83 -19.35
N PHE A 491 -5.34 -6.04 -18.14
CA PHE A 491 -4.77 -6.94 -17.12
C PHE A 491 -5.85 -7.34 -16.08
N ASP A 492 -5.86 -8.63 -15.70
CA ASP A 492 -6.78 -9.38 -14.81
C ASP A 492 -8.08 -8.67 -14.38
N ASP A 493 -9.08 -8.71 -15.27
CA ASP A 493 -10.48 -8.43 -15.00
C ASP A 493 -11.10 -9.55 -14.15
N ASN A 494 -10.56 -9.82 -12.97
CA ASN A 494 -11.40 -10.42 -11.93
C ASN A 494 -12.17 -9.24 -11.32
N PRO A 495 -13.36 -8.87 -11.84
CA PRO A 495 -14.18 -7.92 -11.13
C PRO A 495 -14.33 -8.42 -9.70
N PRO A 496 -14.36 -7.52 -8.70
CA PRO A 496 -14.75 -7.95 -7.36
C PRO A 496 -16.03 -8.78 -7.49
N PRO A 497 -16.17 -9.90 -6.74
CA PRO A 497 -17.31 -10.80 -6.87
C PRO A 497 -18.61 -10.00 -6.98
N GLU A 498 -19.44 -10.32 -7.99
CA GLU A 498 -20.69 -9.57 -8.21
C GLU A 498 -21.45 -9.44 -6.90
N GLU A 499 -21.89 -8.21 -6.62
CA GLU A 499 -22.64 -7.86 -5.42
C GLU A 499 -23.93 -8.66 -5.38
N GLY A 500 -23.90 -9.81 -4.70
CA GLY A 500 -25.10 -10.34 -4.09
C GLY A 500 -25.62 -9.26 -3.16
N LEU A 501 -26.74 -8.65 -3.53
CA LEU A 501 -27.60 -7.90 -2.62
C LEU A 501 -28.16 -8.90 -1.60
N GLU A 502 -27.28 -9.46 -0.77
CA GLU A 502 -27.68 -10.04 0.50
C GLU A 502 -28.15 -8.84 1.32
N PHE A 503 -29.42 -8.52 1.13
CA PHE A 503 -30.23 -8.14 2.28
C PHE A 503 -29.99 -9.26 3.29
N ASP A 504 -29.03 -9.03 4.17
CA ASP A 504 -28.99 -9.63 5.48
C ASP A 504 -30.36 -9.26 6.04
N LEU A 505 -31.33 -10.15 5.79
CA LEU A 505 -32.72 -9.97 6.12
C LEU A 505 -32.63 -9.86 7.61
N MET A 506 -32.57 -8.62 8.11
CA MET A 506 -32.35 -8.31 9.51
C MET A 506 -33.17 -9.35 10.22
N LEU A 507 -32.51 -10.26 10.92
CA LEU A 507 -33.15 -11.20 11.82
C LEU A 507 -33.68 -10.31 12.93
N PHE A 508 -34.73 -9.55 12.59
CA PHE A 508 -35.61 -8.87 13.49
C PHE A 508 -35.99 -9.98 14.43
N SER A 509 -35.61 -9.82 15.69
CA SER A 509 -36.08 -10.73 16.71
C SER A 509 -37.59 -10.90 16.52
N PRO A 510 -38.16 -12.09 16.77
CA PRO A 510 -39.60 -12.30 16.59
C PRO A 510 -40.45 -11.23 17.29
N THR A 511 -39.91 -10.59 18.34
CA THR A 511 -40.46 -9.39 18.99
C THR A 511 -40.52 -8.16 18.09
N PHE A 512 -39.47 -7.81 17.35
CA PHE A 512 -39.47 -6.65 16.45
C PHE A 512 -40.41 -6.85 15.26
N ALA A 513 -40.43 -8.06 14.67
CA ALA A 513 -41.38 -8.38 13.61
C ALA A 513 -42.84 -8.26 14.09
N SER A 514 -43.13 -8.74 15.31
CA SER A 514 -44.46 -8.61 15.92
C SER A 514 -44.86 -7.15 16.14
N VAL A 515 -43.94 -6.31 16.62
CA VAL A 515 -44.19 -4.87 16.83
C VAL A 515 -44.41 -4.15 15.50
N ALA A 516 -43.62 -4.44 14.47
CA ALA A 516 -43.77 -3.83 13.14
C ALA A 516 -45.11 -4.22 12.49
N ILE A 517 -45.53 -5.48 12.61
CA ILE A 517 -46.84 -5.96 12.12
C ILE A 517 -47.97 -5.27 12.87
N LEU A 518 -47.89 -5.18 14.21
CA LEU A 518 -48.90 -4.48 15.01
C LEU A 518 -48.99 -3.00 14.66
N ALA A 519 -47.86 -2.32 14.43
CA ALA A 519 -47.83 -0.93 14.00
C ALA A 519 -48.45 -0.74 12.62
N ALA A 520 -48.16 -1.65 11.67
CA ALA A 520 -48.76 -1.62 10.34
C ALA A 520 -50.27 -1.86 10.38
N LEU A 521 -50.74 -2.83 11.18
CA LEU A 521 -52.17 -3.09 11.37
C LEU A 521 -52.89 -1.92 12.05
N ALA A 522 -52.27 -1.29 13.06
CA ALA A 522 -52.80 -0.10 13.70
C ALA A 522 -52.87 1.09 12.73
N PHE A 523 -51.86 1.25 11.87
CA PHE A 523 -51.87 2.28 10.83
C PHE A 523 -52.97 2.04 9.79
N ILE A 524 -53.14 0.81 9.32
CA ILE A 524 -54.20 0.43 8.38
C ILE A 524 -55.57 0.66 9.02
N ALA A 525 -55.77 0.25 10.27
CA ALA A 525 -57.01 0.49 11.01
C ALA A 525 -57.26 1.99 11.19
N PHE A 526 -56.24 2.78 11.53
CA PHE A 526 -56.34 4.23 11.64
C PHE A 526 -56.74 4.88 10.32
N VAL A 527 -56.08 4.52 9.22
CA VAL A 527 -56.43 4.98 7.87
C VAL A 527 -57.85 4.55 7.51
N GLY A 528 -58.24 3.32 7.83
CA GLY A 528 -59.60 2.82 7.64
C GLY A 528 -60.64 3.63 8.41
N VAL A 529 -60.38 3.97 9.67
CA VAL A 529 -61.24 4.84 10.49
C VAL A 529 -61.31 6.26 9.92
N VAL A 530 -60.19 6.83 9.50
CA VAL A 530 -60.14 8.17 8.88
C VAL A 530 -60.94 8.20 7.58
N VAL A 531 -60.79 7.18 6.73
CA VAL A 531 -61.54 7.06 5.46
C VAL A 531 -63.03 6.82 5.73
N PHE A 532 -63.37 5.96 6.69
CA PHE A 532 -64.75 5.71 7.10
C PHE A 532 -65.42 6.96 7.67
N ASN A 533 -64.73 7.71 8.53
CA ASN A 533 -65.23 8.96 9.10
C ASN A 533 -65.36 10.06 8.03
N ARG A 534 -64.44 10.15 7.07
CA ARG A 534 -64.57 11.07 5.92
C ARG A 534 -65.75 10.72 5.03
N ARG A 535 -66.00 9.42 4.78
CA ARG A 535 -67.19 8.99 4.03
C ARG A 535 -68.49 9.34 4.77
N ARG A 536 -68.54 9.16 6.09
CA ARG A 536 -69.69 9.62 6.92
C ARG A 536 -69.90 11.13 6.89
N GLN A 537 -68.84 11.93 6.81
CA GLN A 537 -68.97 13.39 6.68
C GLN A 537 -69.44 13.81 5.29
N ALA A 538 -69.03 13.11 4.23
CA ALA A 538 -69.52 13.36 2.87
C ALA A 538 -71.02 13.07 2.70
N ASP A 539 -71.57 12.11 3.45
CA ASP A 539 -73.02 11.83 3.47
C ASP A 539 -73.85 12.88 4.25
N TYR A 540 -73.22 13.81 4.97
CA TYR A 540 -73.89 14.87 5.74
C TYR A 540 -73.85 16.27 5.08
N GLU A 541 -73.14 16.45 3.96
CA GLU A 541 -73.03 17.73 3.23
C GLU A 541 -74.09 17.93 2.12
N GLN A 542 -75.15 17.10 2.07
CA GLN A 542 -76.32 17.34 1.22
C GLN A 542 -77.50 17.94 2.00
N LEU A 543 -77.38 19.20 2.44
CA LEU A 543 -78.54 20.04 2.80
C LEU A 543 -78.30 21.49 2.30
N PRO A 544 -79.28 22.14 1.63
CA PRO A 544 -79.06 23.41 0.94
C PRO A 544 -79.24 24.68 1.82
N SER A 545 -78.68 25.76 1.27
CA SER A 545 -78.39 27.12 1.74
C SER A 545 -79.39 27.89 2.63
N ALA A 546 -78.85 28.77 3.48
CA ALA A 546 -79.41 30.09 3.73
C ALA A 546 -78.29 31.15 3.94
N GLU A 547 -78.54 32.34 3.41
CA GLU A 547 -77.64 33.46 3.11
C GLU A 547 -77.23 34.32 4.33
N GLY A 548 -76.15 35.11 4.17
CA GLY A 548 -75.83 36.26 5.04
C GLY A 548 -74.32 36.58 5.13
N ARG A 549 -73.68 37.14 4.09
CA ARG A 549 -73.38 38.58 3.87
C ARG A 549 -72.38 39.21 4.88
N PHE A 550 -71.18 39.54 4.38
CA PHE A 550 -70.41 40.80 4.53
C PHE A 550 -68.88 40.66 4.72
N ASP A 551 -68.16 41.12 3.70
CA ASP A 551 -66.97 42.00 3.65
C ASP A 551 -65.91 41.98 4.77
N ASN A 552 -64.64 41.68 4.43
CA ASN A 552 -63.60 42.69 4.14
C ASN A 552 -62.19 42.10 4.00
N ALA A 553 -61.39 42.81 3.20
CA ALA A 553 -60.01 42.56 2.83
C ALA A 553 -59.00 42.79 4.01
N PRO A 554 -57.70 42.45 3.82
CA PRO A 554 -56.76 42.10 4.88
C PRO A 554 -55.91 43.27 5.35
N GLN A 555 -55.35 43.22 6.57
CA GLN A 555 -54.00 43.74 6.85
C GLN A 555 -53.44 43.39 8.24
N GLN A 556 -52.17 42.97 8.20
CA GLN A 556 -51.07 43.28 9.13
C GLN A 556 -51.13 42.82 10.59
N GLY A 557 -50.32 41.80 10.88
CA GLY A 557 -49.80 41.48 12.22
C GLY A 557 -48.31 41.15 12.13
N LYS A 558 -47.50 42.02 12.70
CA LYS A 558 -46.03 42.10 12.65
C LYS A 558 -45.30 40.84 13.13
N ARG A 559 -44.11 40.63 12.53
CA ARG A 559 -42.96 39.95 13.14
C ARG A 559 -42.70 40.50 14.54
N GLN A 560 -42.53 39.61 15.53
CA GLN A 560 -41.46 39.78 16.50
C GLN A 560 -40.89 38.43 16.94
N GLN A 561 -39.56 38.46 16.94
CA GLN A 561 -38.55 37.52 17.39
C GLN A 561 -38.83 37.00 18.81
N GLY A 562 -38.62 35.70 19.01
CA GLY A 562 -38.60 35.05 20.33
C GLY A 562 -37.64 33.87 20.28
N ASP A 563 -36.41 34.15 20.69
CA ASP A 563 -35.30 33.24 20.87
C ASP A 563 -35.60 32.24 22.00
N SER A 564 -35.36 30.94 21.78
CA SER A 564 -35.08 29.99 22.87
C SER A 564 -34.38 28.76 22.30
N GLY A 565 -33.07 28.74 22.47
CA GLY A 565 -32.26 27.55 22.28
C GLY A 565 -32.57 26.49 23.33
N TYR A 566 -32.58 25.24 22.89
CA TYR A 566 -32.33 24.08 23.74
C TYR A 566 -31.15 23.31 23.15
N ALA A 567 -30.07 23.27 23.94
CA ALA A 567 -28.82 22.61 23.62
C ALA A 567 -28.97 21.08 23.73
N SER A 568 -28.50 20.37 22.71
CA SER A 568 -28.29 18.92 22.71
C SER A 568 -26.91 18.60 23.30
N PRO A 569 -26.77 17.62 24.21
CA PRO A 569 -25.51 17.38 24.91
C PRO A 569 -24.75 16.18 24.32
N TYR A 570 -24.09 16.30 23.17
CA TYR A 570 -22.97 15.41 22.80
C TYR A 570 -22.04 16.09 21.77
N PRO A 571 -20.78 16.43 22.11
CA PRO A 571 -19.84 16.92 21.12
C PRO A 571 -19.20 15.74 20.37
N ASP A 572 -19.56 15.63 19.10
CA ASP A 572 -18.78 14.93 18.07
C ASP A 572 -17.40 15.59 17.93
N ARG A 573 -16.36 14.86 18.32
CA ARG A 573 -14.95 15.17 18.05
C ARG A 573 -14.19 13.87 17.81
N SER A 574 -14.42 13.22 16.69
CA SER A 574 -13.45 12.26 16.16
C SER A 574 -12.19 13.02 15.67
N ARG A 575 -11.22 13.17 16.58
CA ARG A 575 -9.90 13.73 16.27
C ARG A 575 -9.15 12.74 15.39
N THR A 576 -9.00 13.05 14.10
CA THR A 576 -7.97 12.42 13.28
C THR A 576 -6.63 13.02 13.68
N ILE A 577 -5.74 12.19 14.25
CA ILE A 577 -4.36 12.50 14.57
C ILE A 577 -3.53 11.58 13.68
N THR A 578 -2.82 12.13 12.70
CA THR A 578 -1.83 11.37 11.93
C THR A 578 -0.45 11.59 12.55
N TYR A 579 0.23 10.48 12.81
CA TYR A 579 1.50 10.43 13.53
C TYR A 579 2.64 10.51 12.52
N GLN A 580 3.69 11.21 12.91
CA GLN A 580 4.92 11.34 12.15
C GLN A 580 5.78 10.09 12.43
N MET A 581 6.09 9.31 11.39
CA MET A 581 7.15 8.30 11.47
C MET A 581 8.49 9.03 11.43
N VAL A 582 9.15 9.12 12.59
CA VAL A 582 10.51 9.64 12.72
C VAL A 582 11.40 8.53 13.27
N ASP A 583 12.39 8.16 12.46
CA ASP A 583 13.65 7.48 12.79
C ASP A 583 13.87 7.25 14.29
N GLY A 584 13.58 6.03 14.76
CA GLY A 584 13.54 5.63 16.16
C GLY A 584 14.81 5.94 16.96
N ARG A 585 14.96 7.18 17.43
CA ARG A 585 16.02 7.59 18.36
C ARG A 585 15.43 7.94 19.71
N LEU A 586 15.63 7.05 20.68
CA LEU A 586 15.87 7.48 22.06
C LEU A 586 17.33 7.91 22.14
N LEU A 587 17.55 9.22 22.01
CA LEU A 587 18.79 9.85 22.47
C LEU A 587 18.82 9.77 24.00
N SER A 588 19.86 9.08 24.48
CA SER A 588 20.44 8.99 25.83
C SER A 588 19.54 8.69 27.05
N LYS A 589 20.00 7.73 27.84
CA LYS A 589 20.14 7.93 29.30
C LYS A 589 21.52 7.44 29.73
N ASN A 590 22.37 8.42 30.01
CA ASN A 590 23.78 8.40 30.41
C ASN A 590 24.79 7.97 29.34
#